data_AF-A0A6A9QD44-F1
#
_entry.id   AF-A0A6A9QD44-F1
#
_cell.length_a   1.000
_cell.length_b   1.000
_cell.length_c   1.000
_cell.angle_alpha   90.00
_cell.angle_beta   90.00
_cell.angle_gamma   90.00
#
_symmetry.space_group_name_H-M   'P 1'
#
loop_
_entity.id
_entity.type
_entity.pdbx_description
1 polymer ?
#
loop_
_entity_poly.entity_id
_entity_poly.type
_entity_poly.pdbx_seq_one_letter_code
_entity_poly.pdbx_strand_id
1 'polypeptide(L)'
;MVDYLSLLSSQNPYDRLDGWFKIDWLIQNGIVTKEKLIKMKDKFLDLLNYNDDTVKLHAWRMVPQLINKGIITINDVKKYDFLSLLYDSEAWLLVKDLVNSGAIDIESVKKEKEKYIALLKGNELDRIASWSLILDILNLGIIDKNDVENNKKYLLELFNFPAYDIRFNLLFLIAELVSKGVLSPKELEPYEEKIEEIVKDKDFSQFVKIYEKDTRELESIGIHFFNS
;
A
#
# COMPACT_ATOMS: atom_id res chain seq x y z
N MET A 1 30.16 17.88 -5.65
CA MET A 1 29.85 16.50 -6.07
C MET A 1 29.38 15.78 -4.82
N VAL A 2 28.14 15.29 -4.78
CA VAL A 2 27.66 14.51 -3.63
C VAL A 2 28.46 13.21 -3.60
N ASP A 3 29.11 12.92 -2.48
CA ASP A 3 29.75 11.61 -2.28
C ASP A 3 28.65 10.60 -1.97
N TYR A 4 28.10 9.95 -3.00
CA TYR A 4 27.01 8.98 -2.84
C TYR A 4 27.40 7.78 -1.96
N LEU A 5 28.69 7.45 -1.85
CA LEU A 5 29.15 6.39 -0.95
C LEU A 5 28.98 6.80 0.51
N SER A 6 29.17 8.09 0.82
CA SER A 6 28.98 8.62 2.18
C SER A 6 27.54 8.50 2.66
N LEU A 7 26.55 8.62 1.75
CA LEU A 7 25.13 8.51 2.05
C LEU A 7 24.79 7.15 2.68
N LEU A 8 25.32 6.04 2.14
CA LEU A 8 25.08 4.67 2.64
C LEU A 8 25.43 4.46 4.13
N SER A 9 26.22 5.37 4.70
CA SER A 9 26.63 5.37 6.11
C SER A 9 26.35 6.69 6.84
N SER A 10 25.53 7.59 6.26
CA SER A 10 25.24 8.91 6.84
C SER A 10 24.65 8.79 8.23
N GLN A 11 25.03 9.68 9.14
CA GLN A 11 24.40 9.77 10.46
C GLN A 11 22.94 10.21 10.37
N ASN A 12 22.62 11.03 9.36
CA ASN A 12 21.24 11.37 9.05
C ASN A 12 20.54 10.13 8.44
N PRO A 13 19.46 9.61 9.06
CA PRO A 13 18.76 8.43 8.57
C PRO A 13 18.12 8.64 7.19
N TYR A 14 17.69 9.86 6.86
CA TYR A 14 17.04 10.19 5.58
C TYR A 14 18.05 10.15 4.43
N ASP A 15 19.22 10.73 4.61
CA ASP A 15 20.34 10.61 3.66
C ASP A 15 20.75 9.15 3.48
N ARG A 16 20.72 8.38 4.57
CA ARG A 16 21.04 6.95 4.54
C ARG A 16 20.02 6.16 3.75
N LEU A 17 18.73 6.38 3.99
CA LEU A 17 17.64 5.80 3.20
C LEU A 17 17.80 6.11 1.72
N ASP A 18 18.10 7.37 1.39
CA ASP A 18 18.31 7.79 0.01
C ASP A 18 19.48 7.05 -0.65
N GLY A 19 20.60 6.88 0.09
CA GLY A 19 21.72 6.07 -0.37
C GLY A 19 21.34 4.62 -0.64
N TRP A 20 20.61 3.98 0.28
CA TRP A 20 20.16 2.59 0.12
C TRP A 20 19.10 2.41 -0.96
N PHE A 21 18.23 3.39 -1.17
CA PHE A 21 17.25 3.37 -2.26
C PHE A 21 17.94 3.40 -3.64
N LYS A 22 19.10 4.06 -3.72
CA LYS A 22 19.87 4.22 -4.96
C LYS A 22 20.86 3.10 -5.27
N ILE A 23 20.90 2.00 -4.51
CA ILE A 23 21.94 0.96 -4.66
C ILE A 23 22.05 0.40 -6.08
N ASP A 24 20.94 0.27 -6.79
CA ASP A 24 20.95 -0.28 -8.15
C ASP A 24 21.68 0.64 -9.11
N TRP A 25 21.42 1.94 -9.01
CA TRP A 25 22.15 2.94 -9.76
C TRP A 25 23.64 2.98 -9.36
N LEU A 26 23.95 2.88 -8.07
CA LEU A 26 25.34 2.88 -7.58
C LEU A 26 26.15 1.67 -8.10
N ILE A 27 25.53 0.49 -8.15
CA ILE A 27 26.15 -0.72 -8.70
C ILE A 27 26.33 -0.59 -10.21
N GLN A 28 25.30 -0.18 -10.93
CA GLN A 28 25.32 -0.04 -12.40
C GLN A 28 26.40 0.93 -12.88
N ASN A 29 26.69 1.98 -12.10
CA ASN A 29 27.72 2.97 -12.42
C ASN A 29 29.09 2.65 -11.81
N GLY A 30 29.27 1.47 -11.21
CA GLY A 30 30.55 1.05 -10.63
C GLY A 30 31.00 1.86 -9.41
N ILE A 31 30.08 2.59 -8.76
CA ILE A 31 30.38 3.42 -7.56
C ILE A 31 30.54 2.52 -6.33
N VAL A 32 29.78 1.43 -6.25
CA VAL A 32 29.86 0.45 -5.15
C VAL A 32 29.68 -0.96 -5.68
N THR A 33 30.34 -1.95 -5.08
CA THR A 33 30.12 -3.36 -5.39
C THR A 33 29.10 -4.00 -4.43
N LYS A 34 28.49 -5.09 -4.86
CA LYS A 34 27.61 -5.89 -3.99
C LYS A 34 28.32 -6.35 -2.72
N GLU A 35 29.58 -6.78 -2.82
CA GLU A 35 30.38 -7.25 -1.66
C GLU A 35 30.60 -6.12 -0.65
N LYS A 36 30.78 -4.89 -1.13
CA LYS A 36 30.89 -3.72 -0.25
C LYS A 36 29.57 -3.44 0.45
N LEU A 37 28.42 -3.55 -0.23
CA LEU A 37 27.10 -3.41 0.40
C LEU A 37 26.84 -4.49 1.44
N ILE A 38 27.20 -5.75 1.19
CA ILE A 38 27.10 -6.85 2.17
C ILE A 38 27.90 -6.51 3.43
N LYS A 39 29.11 -5.96 3.29
CA LYS A 39 29.95 -5.51 4.41
C LYS A 39 29.37 -4.30 5.16
N MET A 40 28.49 -3.53 4.51
CA MET A 40 27.86 -2.34 5.08
C MET A 40 26.42 -2.58 5.54
N LYS A 41 25.89 -3.80 5.41
CA LYS A 41 24.48 -4.10 5.63
C LYS A 41 23.95 -3.66 7.00
N ASP A 42 24.78 -3.68 8.04
CA ASP A 42 24.37 -3.25 9.37
C ASP A 42 23.93 -1.77 9.39
N LYS A 43 24.51 -0.92 8.53
CA LYS A 43 24.09 0.48 8.37
C LYS A 43 22.66 0.61 7.85
N PHE A 44 22.22 -0.32 7.00
CA PHE A 44 20.84 -0.44 6.56
C PHE A 44 19.97 -1.06 7.66
N LEU A 45 20.41 -2.16 8.26
CA LEU A 45 19.61 -2.89 9.26
C LEU A 45 19.26 -2.01 10.47
N ASP A 46 20.13 -1.06 10.85
CA ASP A 46 19.84 -0.05 11.87
C ASP A 46 18.59 0.79 11.55
N LEU A 47 18.25 0.99 10.27
CA LEU A 47 17.07 1.75 9.84
C LEU A 47 15.76 0.99 10.10
N LEU A 48 15.80 -0.35 10.13
CA LEU A 48 14.61 -1.21 10.34
C LEU A 48 14.02 -1.11 11.75
N ASN A 49 14.76 -0.50 12.68
CA ASN A 49 14.34 -0.26 14.06
C ASN A 49 14.67 1.17 14.50
N TYR A 50 14.71 2.10 13.55
CA TYR A 50 14.92 3.50 13.86
C TYR A 50 13.71 4.07 14.62
N ASN A 51 13.93 5.10 15.44
CA ASN A 51 12.87 5.66 16.30
C ASN A 51 11.77 6.39 15.51
N ASP A 52 12.07 6.85 14.30
CA ASP A 52 11.11 7.49 13.40
C ASP A 52 10.44 6.41 12.54
N ASP A 53 9.12 6.26 12.68
CA ASP A 53 8.35 5.24 11.97
C ASP A 53 8.33 5.46 10.44
N THR A 54 8.44 6.70 9.97
CA THR A 54 8.57 7.01 8.53
C THR A 54 9.87 6.43 7.98
N VAL A 55 10.96 6.61 8.73
CA VAL A 55 12.27 6.05 8.36
C VAL A 55 12.20 4.52 8.37
N LYS A 56 11.60 3.95 9.43
CA LYS A 56 11.44 2.51 9.61
C LYS A 56 10.66 1.90 8.46
N LEU A 57 9.50 2.47 8.12
CA LEU A 57 8.63 2.02 7.04
C LEU A 57 9.32 2.03 5.68
N HIS A 58 10.00 3.14 5.34
CA HIS A 58 10.76 3.23 4.10
C HIS A 58 11.95 2.25 4.04
N ALA A 59 12.57 1.96 5.18
CA ALA A 59 13.59 0.92 5.27
C ALA A 59 13.00 -0.45 4.96
N TRP A 60 11.87 -0.81 5.60
CA TRP A 60 11.18 -2.08 5.38
C TRP A 60 10.75 -2.29 3.93
N ARG A 61 10.32 -1.24 3.23
CA ARG A 61 9.98 -1.29 1.80
C ARG A 61 11.13 -1.82 0.92
N MET A 62 12.38 -1.59 1.31
CA MET A 62 13.56 -2.05 0.56
C MET A 62 13.96 -3.50 0.88
N VAL A 63 13.46 -4.09 1.97
CA VAL A 63 13.87 -5.41 2.46
C VAL A 63 13.70 -6.52 1.41
N PRO A 64 12.54 -6.69 0.75
CA PRO A 64 12.38 -7.75 -0.25
C PRO A 64 13.40 -7.67 -1.39
N GLN A 65 13.67 -6.46 -1.89
CA GLN A 65 14.66 -6.23 -2.94
C GLN A 65 16.08 -6.57 -2.47
N LEU A 66 16.45 -6.17 -1.24
CA LEU A 66 17.78 -6.43 -0.68
C LEU A 66 18.01 -7.92 -0.37
N ILE A 67 16.96 -8.65 0.03
CA ILE A 67 16.99 -10.11 0.17
C ILE A 67 17.19 -10.77 -1.20
N ASN A 68 16.39 -10.39 -2.19
CA ASN A 68 16.49 -10.94 -3.55
C ASN A 68 17.89 -10.73 -4.17
N LYS A 69 18.50 -9.56 -3.90
CA LYS A 69 19.87 -9.26 -4.34
C LYS A 69 20.94 -9.97 -3.51
N GLY A 70 20.59 -10.62 -2.39
CA GLY A 70 21.52 -11.26 -1.47
C GLY A 70 22.46 -10.27 -0.78
N ILE A 71 22.00 -9.03 -0.55
CA ILE A 71 22.73 -8.02 0.23
C ILE A 71 22.46 -8.22 1.72
N ILE A 72 21.23 -8.59 2.06
CA ILE A 72 20.80 -9.02 3.39
C ILE A 72 20.14 -10.40 3.30
N THR A 73 19.96 -11.04 4.44
CA THR A 73 19.29 -12.34 4.58
C THR A 73 18.03 -12.21 5.44
N ILE A 74 17.13 -13.19 5.35
CA ILE A 74 15.95 -13.26 6.23
C ILE A 74 16.35 -13.25 7.72
N ASN A 75 17.44 -13.94 8.07
CA ASN A 75 17.93 -13.97 9.45
C ASN A 75 18.43 -12.61 9.94
N ASP A 76 18.91 -11.75 9.03
CA ASP A 76 19.32 -10.40 9.38
C ASP A 76 18.13 -9.54 9.85
N VAL A 77 16.93 -9.78 9.29
CA VAL A 77 15.75 -8.94 9.52
C VAL A 77 14.81 -9.46 10.61
N LYS A 78 14.77 -10.79 10.85
CA LYS A 78 13.85 -11.44 11.81
C LYS A 78 13.90 -10.91 13.25
N LYS A 79 14.99 -10.24 13.64
CA LYS A 79 15.19 -9.66 14.97
C LYS A 79 14.55 -8.28 15.15
N TYR A 80 14.03 -7.68 14.08
CA TYR A 80 13.39 -6.37 14.09
C TYR A 80 11.87 -6.50 14.01
N ASP A 81 11.16 -5.58 14.65
CA ASP A 81 9.71 -5.63 14.75
C ASP A 81 9.04 -4.72 13.70
N PHE A 82 8.58 -5.31 12.61
CA PHE A 82 7.73 -4.63 11.63
C PHE A 82 6.28 -4.50 12.12
N LEU A 83 5.79 -5.46 12.93
CA LEU A 83 4.37 -5.56 13.30
C LEU A 83 3.91 -4.39 14.16
N SER A 84 4.85 -3.73 14.84
CA SER A 84 4.60 -2.48 15.55
C SER A 84 4.06 -1.38 14.63
N LEU A 85 4.37 -1.40 13.33
CA LEU A 85 3.94 -0.39 12.34
C LEU A 85 2.53 -0.62 11.78
N LEU A 86 1.90 -1.77 12.06
CA LEU A 86 0.62 -2.13 11.44
C LEU A 86 -0.59 -1.30 11.91
N TYR A 87 -0.40 -0.27 12.73
CA TYR A 87 -1.42 0.76 12.96
C TYR A 87 -1.54 1.75 11.81
N ASP A 88 -0.57 1.76 10.88
CA ASP A 88 -0.50 2.64 9.72
C ASP A 88 -0.94 1.89 8.45
N SER A 89 -1.80 2.50 7.64
CA SER A 89 -2.27 1.93 6.38
C SER A 89 -1.15 1.74 5.35
N GLU A 90 -0.11 2.57 5.38
CA GLU A 90 1.06 2.39 4.49
C GLU A 90 1.88 1.15 4.85
N ALA A 91 1.89 0.72 6.12
CA ALA A 91 2.55 -0.53 6.52
C ALA A 91 1.84 -1.74 5.89
N TRP A 92 0.51 -1.71 5.79
CA TRP A 92 -0.25 -2.80 5.16
C TRP A 92 0.05 -2.97 3.67
N LEU A 93 0.42 -1.91 2.96
CA LEU A 93 0.86 -1.99 1.55
C LEU A 93 2.09 -2.92 1.39
N LEU A 94 2.93 -3.05 2.43
CA LEU A 94 4.16 -3.85 2.39
C LEU A 94 3.95 -5.31 2.80
N VAL A 95 2.84 -5.64 3.47
CA VAL A 95 2.63 -6.94 4.12
C VAL A 95 2.77 -8.10 3.13
N LYS A 96 2.15 -8.00 1.96
CA LYS A 96 2.19 -9.06 0.94
C LYS A 96 3.62 -9.35 0.49
N ASP A 97 4.41 -8.32 0.19
CA ASP A 97 5.78 -8.48 -0.28
C ASP A 97 6.72 -8.98 0.83
N LEU A 98 6.52 -8.50 2.06
CA LEU A 98 7.29 -8.94 3.22
C LEU A 98 6.99 -10.40 3.61
N VAL A 99 5.72 -10.83 3.51
CA VAL A 99 5.34 -12.24 3.70
C VAL A 99 5.90 -13.11 2.58
N ASN A 100 5.74 -12.70 1.31
CA ASN A 100 6.22 -13.46 0.15
C ASN A 100 7.74 -13.61 0.13
N SER A 101 8.48 -12.61 0.61
CA SER A 101 9.94 -12.69 0.77
C SER A 101 10.39 -13.47 2.02
N GLY A 102 9.46 -13.84 2.90
CA GLY A 102 9.75 -14.49 4.19
C GLY A 102 10.39 -13.57 5.21
N ALA A 103 10.40 -12.25 4.97
CA ALA A 103 10.93 -11.26 5.89
C ALA A 103 10.10 -11.14 7.17
N ILE A 104 8.78 -11.34 7.05
CA ILE A 104 7.84 -11.44 8.18
C ILE A 104 7.01 -12.72 8.07
N ASP A 105 6.51 -13.19 9.21
CA ASP A 105 5.70 -14.39 9.33
C ASP A 105 4.19 -14.06 9.25
N ILE A 106 3.46 -14.81 8.41
CA ILE A 106 2.02 -14.60 8.19
C ILE A 106 1.18 -14.86 9.43
N GLU A 107 1.54 -15.84 10.27
CA GLU A 107 0.78 -16.15 11.49
C GLU A 107 0.91 -15.04 12.53
N SER A 108 2.04 -14.34 12.54
CA SER A 108 2.23 -13.14 13.37
C SER A 108 1.42 -11.96 12.84
N VAL A 109 1.34 -11.76 11.52
CA VAL A 109 0.48 -10.72 10.92
C VAL A 109 -1.01 -10.98 11.20
N LYS A 110 -1.46 -12.24 11.14
CA LYS A 110 -2.85 -12.62 11.45
C LYS A 110 -3.28 -12.24 12.88
N LYS A 111 -2.35 -12.28 13.85
CA LYS A 111 -2.63 -11.84 15.23
C LYS A 111 -2.91 -10.34 15.32
N GLU A 112 -2.43 -9.57 14.35
CA GLU A 112 -2.59 -8.12 14.24
C GLU A 112 -3.82 -7.72 13.41
N LYS A 113 -4.69 -8.68 13.02
CA LYS A 113 -5.84 -8.43 12.13
C LYS A 113 -6.75 -7.29 12.60
N GLU A 114 -6.89 -7.10 13.91
CA GLU A 114 -7.75 -6.05 14.46
C GLU A 114 -7.24 -4.64 14.12
N LYS A 115 -5.92 -4.47 13.95
CA LYS A 115 -5.36 -3.20 13.47
C LYS A 115 -5.81 -2.91 12.04
N TYR A 116 -5.82 -3.92 11.16
CA TYR A 116 -6.34 -3.76 9.80
C TYR A 116 -7.85 -3.44 9.79
N ILE A 117 -8.63 -4.18 10.60
CA ILE A 117 -10.08 -3.92 10.73
C ILE A 117 -10.36 -2.50 11.23
N ALA A 118 -9.51 -1.95 12.12
CA ALA A 118 -9.63 -0.57 12.57
C ALA A 118 -9.45 0.42 11.40
N LEU A 119 -8.50 0.18 10.49
CA LEU A 119 -8.27 1.02 9.31
C LEU A 119 -9.42 0.98 8.29
N LEU A 120 -10.11 -0.17 8.15
CA LEU A 120 -11.34 -0.27 7.34
C LEU A 120 -12.47 0.67 7.82
N LYS A 121 -12.38 1.15 9.06
CA LYS A 121 -13.34 2.05 9.74
C LYS A 121 -12.77 3.45 9.97
N GLY A 122 -11.51 3.68 9.59
CA GLY A 122 -10.73 4.85 9.96
C GLY A 122 -11.16 6.13 9.24
N ASN A 123 -10.22 7.07 9.12
CA ASN A 123 -10.44 8.24 8.28
C ASN A 123 -10.57 7.83 6.80
N GLU A 124 -10.91 8.77 5.95
CA GLU A 124 -11.09 8.58 4.51
C GLU A 124 -9.87 8.00 3.80
N LEU A 125 -8.65 8.44 4.16
CA LEU A 125 -7.42 7.96 3.54
C LEU A 125 -7.12 6.52 3.95
N ASP A 126 -7.23 6.21 5.25
CA ASP A 126 -7.05 4.85 5.79
C ASP A 126 -8.06 3.89 5.17
N ARG A 127 -9.31 4.31 5.01
CA ARG A 127 -10.35 3.51 4.36
C ARG A 127 -10.01 3.24 2.90
N ILE A 128 -9.71 4.26 2.09
CA ILE A 128 -9.38 4.07 0.67
C ILE A 128 -8.16 3.14 0.53
N ALA A 129 -7.09 3.42 1.26
CA ALA A 129 -5.87 2.62 1.22
C ALA A 129 -6.15 1.16 1.63
N SER A 130 -6.83 0.95 2.76
CA SER A 130 -7.07 -0.40 3.27
C SER A 130 -8.04 -1.18 2.38
N TRP A 131 -9.13 -0.57 1.92
CA TRP A 131 -10.09 -1.24 1.05
C TRP A 131 -9.53 -1.57 -0.33
N SER A 132 -8.58 -0.79 -0.85
CA SER A 132 -7.85 -1.17 -2.08
C SER A 132 -6.98 -2.41 -1.92
N LEU A 133 -6.54 -2.72 -0.69
CA LEU A 133 -5.80 -3.95 -0.37
C LEU A 133 -6.69 -5.15 -0.02
N ILE A 134 -8.02 -5.00 0.06
CA ILE A 134 -8.90 -5.99 0.69
C ILE A 134 -8.77 -7.40 0.09
N LEU A 135 -8.58 -7.48 -1.22
CA LEU A 135 -8.41 -8.76 -1.93
C LEU A 135 -7.09 -9.44 -1.57
N ASP A 136 -6.01 -8.67 -1.46
CA ASP A 136 -4.71 -9.19 -1.05
C ASP A 136 -4.75 -9.69 0.39
N ILE A 137 -5.40 -8.96 1.29
CA ILE A 137 -5.56 -9.32 2.70
C ILE A 137 -6.46 -10.57 2.87
N LEU A 138 -7.53 -10.68 2.07
CA LEU A 138 -8.36 -11.90 1.99
C LEU A 138 -7.57 -13.10 1.46
N ASN A 139 -6.80 -12.91 0.39
CA ASN A 139 -6.01 -13.98 -0.23
C ASN A 139 -4.90 -14.50 0.70
N LEU A 140 -4.34 -13.63 1.53
CA LEU A 140 -3.40 -14.00 2.60
C LEU A 140 -4.09 -14.67 3.81
N GLY A 141 -5.42 -14.66 3.85
CA GLY A 141 -6.22 -15.22 4.96
C GLY A 141 -6.03 -14.45 6.27
N ILE A 142 -5.70 -13.16 6.20
CA ILE A 142 -5.55 -12.29 7.37
C ILE A 142 -6.91 -11.91 7.95
N ILE A 143 -7.88 -11.69 7.06
CA ILE A 143 -9.30 -11.50 7.37
C ILE A 143 -10.13 -12.53 6.60
N ASP A 144 -11.40 -12.67 6.96
CA ASP A 144 -12.36 -13.50 6.24
C ASP A 144 -13.50 -12.69 5.59
N LYS A 145 -14.41 -13.40 4.90
CA LYS A 145 -15.57 -12.77 4.25
C LYS A 145 -16.54 -12.13 5.24
N ASN A 146 -16.66 -12.64 6.46
CA ASN A 146 -17.53 -12.06 7.48
C ASN A 146 -16.93 -10.75 7.98
N ASP A 147 -15.61 -10.68 8.14
CA ASP A 147 -14.91 -9.43 8.46
C ASP A 147 -15.22 -8.36 7.39
N VAL A 148 -15.19 -8.72 6.11
CA VAL A 148 -15.56 -7.80 5.02
C VAL A 148 -17.03 -7.38 5.10
N GLU A 149 -17.94 -8.35 5.24
CA GLU A 149 -19.39 -8.12 5.30
C GLU A 149 -19.78 -7.16 6.43
N ASN A 150 -19.16 -7.33 7.60
CA ASN A 150 -19.44 -6.52 8.79
C ASN A 150 -18.93 -5.07 8.66
N ASN A 151 -18.00 -4.80 7.74
CA ASN A 151 -17.29 -3.53 7.66
C ASN A 151 -17.53 -2.75 6.36
N LYS A 152 -18.04 -3.36 5.29
CA LYS A 152 -18.24 -2.70 3.98
C LYS A 152 -19.10 -1.43 4.01
N LYS A 153 -20.00 -1.30 5.00
CA LYS A 153 -20.78 -0.06 5.22
C LYS A 153 -19.88 1.17 5.37
N TYR A 154 -18.71 1.04 6.02
CA TYR A 154 -17.79 2.15 6.25
C TYR A 154 -17.11 2.61 4.95
N LEU A 155 -16.94 1.72 3.97
CA LEU A 155 -16.49 2.11 2.62
C LEU A 155 -17.60 2.87 1.90
N LEU A 156 -18.83 2.34 1.89
CA LEU A 156 -19.96 2.93 1.17
C LEU A 156 -20.36 4.31 1.73
N GLU A 157 -20.19 4.54 3.04
CA GLU A 157 -20.38 5.86 3.66
C GLU A 157 -19.52 6.96 3.02
N LEU A 158 -18.40 6.63 2.35
CA LEU A 158 -17.55 7.61 1.67
C LEU A 158 -18.24 8.27 0.46
N PHE A 159 -19.34 7.74 -0.06
CA PHE A 159 -20.15 8.44 -1.07
C PHE A 159 -20.73 9.76 -0.54
N ASN A 160 -20.83 9.91 0.78
CA ASN A 160 -21.29 11.14 1.44
C ASN A 160 -20.13 12.10 1.76
N PHE A 161 -18.89 11.77 1.41
CA PHE A 161 -17.75 12.61 1.74
C PHE A 161 -17.75 13.91 0.90
N PRO A 162 -17.48 15.08 1.49
CA PRO A 162 -17.60 16.36 0.77
C PRO A 162 -16.67 16.49 -0.44
N ALA A 163 -15.46 15.93 -0.35
CA ALA A 163 -14.44 16.08 -1.37
C ALA A 163 -14.74 15.20 -2.59
N TYR A 164 -14.77 15.82 -3.78
CA TYR A 164 -15.12 15.15 -5.03
C TYR A 164 -14.08 14.09 -5.43
N ASP A 165 -12.80 14.39 -5.26
CA ASP A 165 -11.68 13.50 -5.56
C ASP A 165 -11.76 12.17 -4.78
N ILE A 166 -12.16 12.23 -3.52
CA ILE A 166 -12.39 11.04 -2.68
C ILE A 166 -13.55 10.22 -3.23
N ARG A 167 -14.69 10.84 -3.54
CA ARG A 167 -15.86 10.16 -4.11
C ARG A 167 -15.57 9.57 -5.51
N PHE A 168 -14.79 10.28 -6.32
CA PHE A 168 -14.32 9.80 -7.62
C PHE A 168 -13.45 8.55 -7.47
N ASN A 169 -12.45 8.58 -6.59
CA ASN A 169 -11.59 7.42 -6.35
C ASN A 169 -12.36 6.24 -5.76
N LEU A 170 -13.31 6.51 -4.85
CA LEU A 170 -14.23 5.51 -4.32
C LEU A 170 -15.02 4.81 -5.43
N LEU A 171 -15.54 5.55 -6.40
CA LEU A 171 -16.36 4.99 -7.48
C LEU A 171 -15.62 3.85 -8.23
N PHE A 172 -14.36 4.09 -8.59
CA PHE A 172 -13.53 3.08 -9.27
C PHE A 172 -13.16 1.91 -8.35
N LEU A 173 -12.83 2.18 -7.08
CA LEU A 173 -12.59 1.12 -6.10
C LEU A 173 -13.83 0.23 -5.92
N ILE A 174 -15.01 0.80 -5.80
CA ILE A 174 -16.27 0.05 -5.70
C ILE A 174 -16.50 -0.79 -6.96
N ALA A 175 -16.27 -0.22 -8.14
CA ALA A 175 -16.41 -0.93 -9.40
C ALA A 175 -15.47 -2.14 -9.49
N GLU A 176 -14.21 -1.98 -9.05
CA GLU A 176 -13.27 -3.08 -8.93
C GLU A 176 -13.80 -4.16 -7.96
N LEU A 177 -14.19 -3.76 -6.75
CA LEU A 177 -14.67 -4.70 -5.72
C LEU A 177 -15.95 -5.44 -6.14
N VAL A 178 -16.84 -4.80 -6.88
CA VAL A 178 -18.01 -5.46 -7.49
C VAL A 178 -17.58 -6.46 -8.57
N SER A 179 -16.66 -6.08 -9.45
CA SER A 179 -16.14 -6.97 -10.49
C SER A 179 -15.47 -8.24 -9.93
N LYS A 180 -14.91 -8.13 -8.71
CA LYS A 180 -14.25 -9.24 -7.99
C LYS A 180 -15.18 -9.98 -7.04
N GLY A 181 -16.46 -9.59 -6.96
CA GLY A 181 -17.46 -10.23 -6.10
C GLY A 181 -17.26 -10.00 -4.61
N VAL A 182 -16.52 -8.95 -4.23
CA VAL A 182 -16.39 -8.50 -2.83
C VAL A 182 -17.63 -7.71 -2.41
N LEU A 183 -18.17 -6.93 -3.35
CA LEU A 183 -19.43 -6.21 -3.22
C LEU A 183 -20.42 -6.70 -4.27
N SER A 184 -21.70 -6.43 -4.05
CA SER A 184 -22.76 -6.64 -5.03
C SER A 184 -23.36 -5.31 -5.50
N PRO A 185 -23.83 -5.21 -6.76
CA PRO A 185 -24.48 -3.99 -7.25
C PRO A 185 -25.68 -3.54 -6.40
N LYS A 186 -26.41 -4.49 -5.79
CA LYS A 186 -27.56 -4.23 -4.93
C LYS A 186 -27.22 -3.33 -3.73
N GLU A 187 -26.00 -3.41 -3.24
CA GLU A 187 -25.55 -2.61 -2.10
C GLU A 187 -25.33 -1.13 -2.47
N LEU A 188 -25.32 -0.82 -3.77
CA LEU A 188 -25.16 0.52 -4.30
C LEU A 188 -26.49 1.24 -4.53
N GLU A 189 -27.62 0.52 -4.48
CA GLU A 189 -28.98 1.10 -4.63
C GLU A 189 -29.19 2.35 -3.75
N PRO A 190 -28.76 2.39 -2.46
CA PRO A 190 -28.92 3.59 -1.64
C PRO A 190 -28.06 4.80 -2.06
N TYR A 191 -27.11 4.61 -2.97
CA TYR A 191 -26.11 5.61 -3.38
C TYR A 191 -26.22 5.97 -4.87
N GLU A 192 -27.25 5.51 -5.59
CA GLU A 192 -27.42 5.75 -7.04
C GLU A 192 -27.34 7.23 -7.40
N GLU A 193 -28.06 8.10 -6.67
CA GLU A 193 -28.02 9.55 -6.90
C GLU A 193 -26.60 10.12 -6.71
N LYS A 194 -25.84 9.62 -5.73
CA LYS A 194 -24.46 10.05 -5.46
C LYS A 194 -23.49 9.58 -6.53
N ILE A 195 -23.68 8.36 -7.02
CA ILE A 195 -22.92 7.81 -8.15
C ILE A 195 -23.20 8.64 -9.41
N GLU A 196 -24.46 8.98 -9.67
CA GLU A 196 -24.87 9.80 -10.80
C GLU A 196 -24.29 11.23 -10.71
N GLU A 197 -24.29 11.85 -9.52
CA GLU A 197 -23.63 13.14 -9.27
C GLU A 197 -22.14 13.09 -9.65
N ILE A 198 -21.42 12.01 -9.30
CA ILE A 198 -19.98 11.88 -9.60
C ILE A 198 -19.75 11.78 -11.10
N VAL A 199 -20.53 10.94 -11.79
CA VAL A 199 -20.40 10.66 -13.23
C VAL A 199 -20.78 11.87 -14.09
N LYS A 200 -21.80 12.63 -13.68
CA LYS A 200 -22.28 13.81 -14.39
C LYS A 200 -21.49 15.08 -14.05
N ASP A 201 -20.56 15.01 -13.10
CA ASP A 201 -19.71 16.14 -12.78
C ASP A 201 -18.89 16.57 -14.00
N LYS A 202 -18.81 17.88 -14.21
CA LYS A 202 -18.06 18.50 -15.32
C LYS A 202 -16.59 18.11 -15.33
N ASP A 203 -16.02 17.81 -14.16
CA ASP A 203 -14.60 17.51 -13.97
C ASP A 203 -14.32 16.00 -14.10
N PHE A 204 -15.34 15.14 -14.23
CA PHE A 204 -15.20 13.68 -14.32
C PHE A 204 -14.22 13.26 -15.41
N SER A 205 -14.38 13.78 -16.63
CA SER A 205 -13.51 13.44 -17.77
C SER A 205 -12.07 13.91 -17.57
N GLN A 206 -11.85 14.99 -16.81
CA GLN A 206 -10.51 15.46 -16.46
C GLN A 206 -9.89 14.53 -15.42
N PHE A 207 -10.63 14.14 -14.40
CA PHE A 207 -10.17 13.21 -13.36
C PHE A 207 -9.83 11.83 -13.93
N VAL A 208 -10.64 11.30 -14.84
CA VAL A 208 -10.34 10.05 -15.57
C VAL A 208 -8.97 10.13 -16.25
N LYS A 209 -8.63 11.26 -16.88
CA LYS A 209 -7.33 11.46 -17.52
C LYS A 209 -6.19 11.63 -16.52
N ILE A 210 -6.38 12.43 -15.47
CA ILE A 210 -5.35 12.72 -14.47
C ILE A 210 -4.96 11.44 -13.71
N TYR A 211 -5.94 10.64 -13.34
CA TYR A 211 -5.74 9.41 -12.57
C TYR A 211 -5.60 8.16 -13.46
N GLU A 212 -5.51 8.36 -14.78
CA GLU A 212 -5.34 7.29 -15.77
C GLU A 212 -6.35 6.13 -15.59
N LYS A 213 -7.61 6.46 -15.29
CA LYS A 213 -8.67 5.49 -15.04
C LYS A 213 -9.30 4.98 -16.32
N ASP A 214 -9.71 3.71 -16.32
CA ASP A 214 -10.44 3.09 -17.41
C ASP A 214 -11.94 3.09 -17.11
N THR A 215 -12.72 3.90 -17.85
CA THR A 215 -14.18 4.03 -17.62
C THR A 215 -14.93 2.71 -17.84
N ARG A 216 -14.35 1.73 -18.54
CA ARG A 216 -14.92 0.39 -18.69
C ARG A 216 -15.00 -0.37 -17.36
N GLU A 217 -14.18 -0.01 -16.37
CA GLU A 217 -14.28 -0.59 -15.03
C GLU A 217 -15.66 -0.36 -14.42
N LEU A 218 -16.31 0.77 -14.76
CA LEU A 218 -17.61 1.16 -14.22
C LEU A 218 -18.79 0.35 -14.81
N GLU A 219 -18.55 -0.46 -15.85
CA GLU A 219 -19.56 -1.37 -16.38
C GLU A 219 -20.00 -2.41 -15.34
N SER A 220 -19.12 -2.77 -14.40
CA SER A 220 -19.43 -3.72 -13.31
C SER A 220 -20.54 -3.21 -12.38
N ILE A 221 -20.75 -1.89 -12.34
CA ILE A 221 -21.78 -1.21 -11.56
C ILE A 221 -22.86 -0.60 -12.47
N GLY A 222 -22.96 -1.05 -13.73
CA GLY A 222 -24.03 -0.68 -14.65
C GLY A 222 -23.86 0.69 -15.33
N ILE A 223 -22.66 1.28 -15.27
CA ILE A 223 -22.37 2.59 -15.89
C ILE A 223 -21.64 2.35 -17.21
N HIS A 224 -22.26 2.76 -18.32
CA HIS A 224 -21.73 2.56 -19.66
C HIS A 224 -21.31 3.89 -20.28
N PHE A 225 -20.03 4.01 -20.64
CA PHE A 225 -19.52 5.11 -21.44
C PHE A 225 -19.33 4.62 -22.88
N PHE A 226 -20.13 5.14 -23.81
CA PHE A 226 -19.88 4.89 -25.23
C PHE A 226 -18.73 5.78 -25.68
N ASN A 227 -17.62 5.18 -26.12
CA ASN A 227 -16.58 5.91 -26.82
C ASN A 227 -17.19 6.51 -28.10
N SER A 228 -17.42 7.82 -28.10
CA SER A 228 -17.75 8.62 -29.29
C SER A 228 -16.49 8.90 -30.10
#